data_AF-A0A349BWD5-F1
#
_entry.id   AF-A0A349BWD5-F1
#
_cell.length_a   1.000
_cell.length_b   1.000
_cell.length_c   1.000
_cell.angle_alpha   90.00
_cell.angle_beta   90.00
_cell.angle_gamma   90.00
#
_symmetry.space_group_name_H-M   'P 1'
#
loop_
_entity.id
_entity.type
_entity.pdbx_description
1 polymer ?
#
loop_
_entity_poly.entity_id
_entity_poly.type
_entity_poly.pdbx_seq_one_letter_code
_entity_poly.pdbx_strand_id
1 'polypeptide(L)'
;MQQSEQFSRFDESQSISFLEAKEAVAKILQQHLEASQNRNHKVLQQERPEQIAESLQLKKYFNSGFKNLSQLKHFVSNYLKHTNRLNNP
;
A
#
# COMPACT_ATOMS: atom_id res chain seq x y z
N MET A 1 -32.65 -13.28 26.84
CA MET A 1 -32.39 -12.58 25.56
C MET A 1 -30.97 -12.92 25.15
N GLN A 2 -30.81 -13.81 24.16
CA GLN A 2 -29.51 -14.15 23.59
C GLN A 2 -29.20 -13.11 22.52
N GLN A 3 -28.14 -12.32 22.69
CA GLN A 3 -27.59 -11.48 21.63
C GLN A 3 -26.47 -12.29 20.97
N SER A 4 -26.74 -12.79 19.78
CA SER A 4 -25.77 -13.47 18.92
C SER A 4 -24.81 -12.43 18.34
N GLU A 5 -23.56 -12.44 18.81
CA GLU A 5 -22.46 -11.76 18.12
C GLU A 5 -22.24 -12.45 16.77
N GLN A 6 -22.81 -11.86 15.72
CA GLN A 6 -22.47 -12.21 14.35
C GLN A 6 -21.07 -11.68 14.06
N PHE A 7 -20.05 -12.48 14.37
CA PHE A 7 -18.75 -12.34 13.75
C PHE A 7 -18.96 -12.50 12.25
N SER A 8 -18.83 -11.40 11.50
CA SER A 8 -18.80 -11.41 10.05
C SER A 8 -17.73 -12.40 9.62
N ARG A 9 -18.16 -13.56 9.11
CA ARG A 9 -17.28 -14.50 8.39
C ARG A 9 -16.60 -13.70 7.29
N PHE A 10 -15.28 -13.50 7.42
CA PHE A 10 -14.47 -13.05 6.31
C PHE A 10 -14.69 -14.06 5.19
N ASP A 11 -15.21 -13.57 4.07
CA ASP A 11 -15.46 -14.38 2.89
C ASP A 11 -14.10 -14.79 2.32
N GLU A 12 -13.65 -16.01 2.65
CA GLU A 12 -12.35 -16.57 2.23
C GLU A 12 -12.17 -16.56 0.70
N SER A 13 -13.30 -16.54 -0.04
CA SER A 13 -13.35 -16.55 -1.50
C SER A 13 -12.82 -15.27 -2.17
N GLN A 14 -12.57 -14.19 -1.41
CA GLN A 14 -11.97 -12.95 -1.92
C GLN A 14 -10.62 -12.60 -1.27
N SER A 15 -10.02 -13.55 -0.54
CA SER A 15 -8.77 -13.30 0.15
C SER A 15 -7.57 -13.35 -0.81
N ILE A 16 -6.68 -12.37 -0.69
CA ILE A 16 -5.43 -12.35 -1.46
C ILE A 16 -4.51 -13.41 -0.88
N SER A 17 -3.95 -14.29 -1.71
CA SER A 17 -2.95 -15.26 -1.23
C SER A 17 -1.74 -14.52 -0.67
N PHE A 18 -1.25 -14.97 0.50
CA PHE A 18 -0.04 -14.41 1.11
C PHE A 18 1.16 -14.46 0.16
N LEU A 19 1.32 -15.57 -0.58
CA LEU A 19 2.42 -15.73 -1.53
C LEU A 19 2.33 -14.69 -2.66
N GLU A 20 1.14 -14.52 -3.25
CA GLU A 20 0.89 -13.54 -4.31
C GLU A 20 1.12 -12.10 -3.83
N ALA A 21 0.65 -11.78 -2.61
CA ALA A 21 0.88 -10.48 -1.99
C ALA A 21 2.37 -10.23 -1.78
N LYS A 22 3.10 -11.21 -1.22
CA LYS A 22 4.54 -11.12 -0.95
C LYS A 22 5.32 -10.87 -2.23
N GLU A 23 5.07 -11.66 -3.28
CA GLU A 23 5.77 -11.53 -4.56
C GLU A 23 5.48 -10.19 -5.24
N ALA A 24 4.21 -9.74 -5.22
CA ALA A 24 3.83 -8.47 -5.79
C ALA A 24 4.49 -7.29 -5.07
N VAL A 25 4.52 -7.30 -3.74
CA VAL A 25 5.17 -6.25 -2.93
C VAL A 25 6.69 -6.27 -3.14
N ALA A 26 7.31 -7.46 -3.12
CA ALA A 26 8.75 -7.60 -3.37
C ALA A 26 9.16 -7.00 -4.73
N LYS A 27 8.38 -7.27 -5.78
CA LYS A 27 8.61 -6.70 -7.11
C LYS A 27 8.53 -5.17 -7.11
N ILE A 28 7.52 -4.59 -6.45
CA ILE A 28 7.38 -3.12 -6.37
C ILE A 28 8.55 -2.50 -5.61
N LEU A 29 8.99 -3.12 -4.50
CA LEU A 29 10.12 -2.64 -3.72
C LEU A 29 11.42 -2.69 -4.52
N GLN A 30 11.66 -3.78 -5.26
CA GLN A 30 12.82 -3.90 -6.15
C GLN A 30 12.82 -2.79 -7.21
N GLN A 31 11.69 -2.57 -7.88
CA GLN A 31 11.55 -1.48 -8.87
C GLN A 31 11.80 -0.11 -8.26
N HIS A 32 11.30 0.12 -7.03
CA HIS A 32 11.52 1.37 -6.32
C HIS A 32 13.01 1.58 -5.96
N LEU A 33 13.70 0.52 -5.52
CA LEU A 33 15.13 0.54 -5.22
C LEU A 33 15.96 0.89 -6.46
N GLU A 34 15.71 0.20 -7.57
CA GLU A 34 16.38 0.46 -8.86
C GLU A 34 16.15 1.90 -9.32
N ALA A 35 14.90 2.39 -9.23
CA ALA A 35 14.57 3.78 -9.58
C ALA A 35 15.22 4.80 -8.63
N SER A 36 15.37 4.47 -7.35
CA SER A 36 16.01 5.31 -6.34
C SER A 36 17.52 5.46 -6.58
N GLN A 37 18.16 4.51 -7.26
CA GLN A 37 19.59 4.57 -7.57
C GLN A 37 19.92 5.55 -8.71
N ASN A 38 18.94 5.86 -9.57
CA ASN A 38 19.10 6.80 -10.67
C ASN A 38 19.11 8.26 -10.16
N ARG A 39 20.28 8.91 -10.22
CA ARG A 39 20.62 10.22 -9.61
C ARG A 39 19.91 11.46 -10.18
N ASN A 40 18.90 11.31 -11.04
CA ASN A 40 18.28 12.42 -11.80
C ASN A 40 16.93 12.94 -11.25
N HIS A 41 16.58 12.66 -9.99
CA HIS A 41 15.27 13.05 -9.44
C HIS A 41 15.35 13.97 -8.22
N LYS A 42 14.37 14.88 -8.12
CA LYS A 42 14.18 15.78 -6.97
C LYS A 42 14.16 14.98 -5.66
N VAL A 43 15.01 15.41 -4.73
CA VAL A 43 15.33 14.74 -3.46
C VAL A 43 14.16 14.76 -2.47
N LEU A 44 13.32 15.78 -2.54
CA LEU A 44 12.18 15.99 -1.65
C LEU A 44 10.91 16.24 -2.47
N GLN A 45 9.89 15.39 -2.29
CA GLN A 45 8.51 15.69 -2.65
C GLN A 45 7.73 15.97 -1.37
N GLN A 46 7.82 17.21 -0.87
CA GLN A 46 7.04 17.65 0.28
C GLN A 46 5.61 17.95 -0.16
N GLU A 47 4.74 16.97 0.02
CA GLU A 47 3.29 17.16 -0.01
C GLU A 47 2.75 17.21 1.42
N ARG A 48 1.60 17.86 1.61
CA ARG A 48 0.98 17.92 2.94
C ARG A 48 0.47 16.55 3.35
N PRO A 49 0.55 16.17 4.65
CA PRO A 49 0.09 14.86 5.13
C PRO A 49 -1.34 14.52 4.72
N GLU A 50 -2.23 15.50 4.69
CA GLU A 50 -3.64 15.32 4.30
C GLU A 50 -3.77 14.90 2.83
N GLN A 51 -2.95 15.49 1.95
CA GLN A 51 -2.93 15.18 0.52
C GLN A 51 -2.38 13.77 0.27
N ILE A 52 -1.35 13.37 1.03
CA ILE A 52 -0.80 12.01 0.99
C ILE A 52 -1.84 11.01 1.51
N ALA A 53 -2.54 11.33 2.60
CA ALA A 53 -3.55 10.45 3.17
C ALA A 53 -4.74 10.22 2.22
N GLU A 54 -5.14 11.27 1.50
CA GLU A 54 -6.16 11.22 0.46
C GLU A 54 -5.71 10.39 -0.75
N SER A 55 -4.48 10.61 -1.26
CA SER A 55 -3.93 9.86 -2.40
C SER A 55 -3.80 8.35 -2.10
N LEU A 56 -3.50 8.02 -0.84
CA LEU A 56 -3.41 6.66 -0.34
C LEU A 56 -4.77 6.02 -0.03
N GLN A 57 -5.86 6.79 -0.04
CA GLN A 57 -7.19 6.34 0.37
C GLN A 57 -7.16 5.67 1.77
N LEU A 58 -6.34 6.19 2.71
CA LEU A 58 -6.07 5.52 3.98
C LEU A 58 -7.35 5.18 4.75
N LYS A 59 -8.29 6.13 4.85
CA LYS A 59 -9.57 5.93 5.56
C LYS A 59 -10.37 4.73 5.01
N LYS A 60 -10.31 4.50 3.69
CA LYS A 60 -10.97 3.35 3.06
C LYS A 60 -10.27 2.06 3.45
N TYR A 61 -8.95 1.97 3.26
CA TYR A 61 -8.21 0.74 3.49
C TYR A 61 -8.08 0.37 4.97
N PHE A 62 -8.05 1.34 5.89
CA PHE A 62 -8.15 1.08 7.33
C PHE A 62 -9.45 0.40 7.72
N ASN A 63 -10.57 0.77 7.09
CA ASN A 63 -11.88 0.25 7.44
C ASN A 63 -12.19 -1.08 6.73
N SER A 64 -11.79 -1.24 5.47
CA SER A 64 -12.23 -2.36 4.64
C SER A 64 -11.15 -3.39 4.31
N GLY A 65 -9.88 -3.08 4.62
CA GLY A 65 -8.72 -3.79 4.09
C GLY A 65 -8.62 -3.69 2.56
N PHE A 66 -7.65 -4.40 1.99
CA PHE A 66 -7.52 -4.60 0.54
C PHE A 66 -8.43 -5.74 0.09
N LYS A 67 -9.23 -5.51 -0.95
CA LYS A 67 -10.16 -6.50 -1.52
C LYS A 67 -9.54 -7.34 -2.64
N ASN A 68 -8.41 -6.91 -3.19
CA ASN A 68 -7.69 -7.62 -4.23
C ASN A 68 -6.25 -7.13 -4.37
N LEU A 69 -5.45 -7.89 -5.10
CA LEU A 69 -4.03 -7.61 -5.32
C LEU A 69 -3.78 -6.26 -6.01
N SER A 70 -4.69 -5.80 -6.87
CA SER A 70 -4.56 -4.52 -7.56
C SER A 70 -4.60 -3.34 -6.57
N GLN A 71 -5.50 -3.39 -5.58
CA GLN A 71 -5.58 -2.38 -4.53
C GLN A 71 -4.31 -2.34 -3.67
N LEU A 72 -3.79 -3.51 -3.29
CA LEU A 72 -2.52 -3.62 -2.55
C LEU A 72 -1.36 -3.01 -3.35
N LYS A 73 -1.21 -3.41 -4.62
CA LYS A 73 -0.16 -2.90 -5.49
C LYS A 73 -0.25 -1.38 -5.67
N HIS A 74 -1.45 -0.88 -5.94
CA HIS A 74 -1.68 0.56 -6.10
C HIS A 74 -1.32 1.34 -4.84
N PHE A 75 -1.75 0.84 -3.68
CA PHE A 75 -1.43 1.44 -2.39
C PHE A 75 0.08 1.51 -2.15
N VAL A 76 0.79 0.38 -2.28
CA VAL A 76 2.24 0.32 -2.04
C VAL A 76 3.00 1.20 -3.03
N SER A 77 2.64 1.17 -4.32
CA SER A 77 3.27 2.03 -5.32
C SER A 77 3.03 3.52 -5.07
N ASN A 78 1.84 3.92 -4.61
CA ASN A 78 1.58 5.31 -4.26
C ASN A 78 2.32 5.71 -2.98
N TYR A 79 2.33 4.86 -1.95
CA TYR A 79 3.06 5.11 -0.72
C TYR A 79 4.53 5.43 -0.99
N LEU A 80 5.19 4.60 -1.80
CA LEU A 80 6.60 4.77 -2.14
C LEU A 80 6.90 6.03 -2.98
N LYS A 81 5.91 6.66 -3.63
CA LYS A 81 6.11 7.96 -4.29
C LYS A 81 6.29 9.08 -3.29
N HIS A 82 5.64 8.97 -2.13
CA HIS A 82 5.66 9.99 -1.08
C HIS A 82 6.77 9.73 -0.04
N THR A 83 7.52 8.63 -0.15
CA THR A 83 8.68 8.35 0.71
C THR A 83 9.96 8.95 0.13
N ASN A 84 10.87 9.38 1.02
CA ASN A 84 12.20 9.83 0.63
C ASN A 84 12.96 8.70 -0.10
N ARG A 85 13.69 9.06 -1.15
CA ARG A 85 14.54 8.12 -1.89
C ARG A 85 15.81 7.82 -1.08
N LEU A 86 16.21 6.55 -1.05
CA LEU A 86 17.25 6.01 -0.17
C LEU A 86 18.67 6.53 -0.43
N ASN A 87 18.92 7.15 -1.60
CA ASN A 87 20.25 7.61 -2.00
C ASN A 87 20.60 9.06 -1.58
N ASN A 88 19.77 9.72 -0.78
CA ASN A 88 20.11 10.98 -0.13
C ASN A 88 19.61 10.94 1.33
N PRO A 89 20.45 10.45 2.27
CA PRO A 89 20.21 10.59 3.69
C PRO A 89 20.26 12.06 4.15
#